data_AF-G3JR06-F1
#
_entry.id   AF-G3JR06-F1
#
_cell.length_a   1.000
_cell.length_b   1.000
_cell.length_c   1.000
_cell.angle_alpha   90.00
_cell.angle_beta   90.00
_cell.angle_gamma   90.00
#
_symmetry.space_group_name_H-M   'P 1'
#
loop_
_entity.id
_entity.type
_entity.pdbx_description
1 polymer ?
#
loop_
_entity_poly.entity_id
_entity_poly.type
_entity_poly.pdbx_seq_one_letter_code
_entity_poly.pdbx_strand_id
1 'polypeptide(L)'
;MATKSPNPTGDTQSLRESAVKPTKTLRERFLHRLPHYTGPYSVGYMDIEVPARNPRPISTLKRNGKPVLRMDTVLLGIYYPGDLRKEANSKDGLKGMHRVDWMPRPRLATAKGYAKFLNIPEMPVTGYLACTTLFTKLPAFRNAKLASYWPDTLLQEPGPEGERARQNQDGHKRPKFPVIIFSHGLGGSRLCYSAICGELASFGFIVVAMEHRDGSGARTHVSLPEDIDPAEIESSTAKIYTNDDTGKDAGGKKVRGRGKKGVNPYYVVDYILPKDNAQDTSPHNPQGVDHVLRSAQIELRQEEIKEAYHVISLINNGQGGEVAKMNLRKRGNIGSSSMGLTGIEWEDWTGSMFLNTVSVMGHSFGGATTVQLCRDDSLTWLASGLILDAWGQATPPGGDKPSNSVGKPIIAISSEAFMHWKDNYDRVVSFCNEARGSGALCWMLTIAGSTHLCMTDFAVLYPVWMSLFMKSLVSPSRAFYLTIVASLEFLEATLPPEQTKFRTWSNERLLCTRDPVSDPDEALKSDHAPDDKWVAVRLKIPNEFSTRMKSIWRKIRRAILYIVRDDLSDTEKGVSDCTASQEIWMHFSPAESDVQAHRGRLLKA
;
A
#
# COMPACT_ATOMS: atom_id res chain seq x y z
N MET A 1 -35.01 -32.30 25.40
CA MET A 1 -33.55 -32.20 25.50
C MET A 1 -33.09 -31.23 24.42
N ALA A 2 -32.80 -29.98 24.80
CA ALA A 2 -32.37 -28.93 23.88
C ALA A 2 -30.84 -28.91 23.81
N THR A 3 -30.30 -29.13 22.62
CA THR A 3 -28.86 -29.04 22.31
C THR A 3 -28.47 -27.56 22.20
N LYS A 4 -27.57 -27.12 23.09
CA LYS A 4 -27.00 -25.77 23.13
C LYS A 4 -26.18 -25.50 21.86
N SER A 5 -26.50 -24.42 21.17
CA SER A 5 -25.64 -23.77 20.17
C SER A 5 -24.38 -23.18 20.85
N PRO A 6 -23.18 -23.27 20.26
CA PRO A 6 -21.99 -22.66 20.82
C PRO A 6 -22.07 -21.13 20.70
N ASN A 7 -21.76 -20.44 21.81
CA ASN A 7 -21.65 -18.97 21.87
C ASN A 7 -20.53 -18.47 20.92
N PRO A 8 -20.74 -17.38 20.16
CA PRO A 8 -19.72 -16.79 19.30
C PRO A 8 -18.78 -15.81 20.04
N THR A 9 -18.75 -15.84 21.37
CA THR A 9 -17.88 -14.99 22.19
C THR A 9 -16.51 -15.65 22.37
N GLY A 10 -15.78 -15.81 21.27
CA GLY A 10 -14.34 -15.98 21.32
C GLY A 10 -13.73 -14.64 21.66
N ASP A 11 -13.08 -14.58 22.81
CA ASP A 11 -12.59 -13.37 23.46
C ASP A 11 -11.53 -12.65 22.59
N THR A 12 -11.93 -11.60 21.89
CA THR A 12 -11.05 -10.74 21.05
C THR A 12 -9.91 -10.09 21.83
N GLN A 13 -9.94 -10.14 23.16
CA GLN A 13 -8.90 -9.60 24.02
C GLN A 13 -7.61 -10.45 23.95
N SER A 14 -7.72 -11.78 23.78
CA SER A 14 -6.57 -12.69 23.73
C SER A 14 -5.72 -12.59 22.46
N LEU A 15 -6.31 -12.15 21.33
CA LEU A 15 -5.62 -11.97 20.04
C LEU A 15 -4.69 -10.73 20.03
N ARG A 16 -4.90 -9.78 20.95
CA ARG A 16 -4.26 -8.45 20.94
C ARG A 16 -2.93 -8.38 21.70
N GLU A 17 -2.50 -9.45 22.37
CA GLU A 17 -1.37 -9.44 23.29
C GLU A 17 0.00 -9.82 22.70
N SER A 18 0.10 -10.36 21.47
CA SER A 18 1.36 -10.99 21.02
C SER A 18 2.40 -10.06 20.37
N ALA A 19 2.01 -8.90 19.83
CA ALA A 19 2.93 -8.01 19.11
C ALA A 19 3.50 -6.91 20.00
N VAL A 20 4.83 -6.77 20.01
CA VAL A 20 5.51 -5.67 20.68
C VAL A 20 5.20 -4.36 19.96
N LYS A 21 4.49 -3.45 20.63
CA LYS A 21 4.10 -2.15 20.08
C LYS A 21 5.15 -1.08 20.37
N PRO A 22 5.44 -0.17 19.42
CA PRO A 22 6.39 0.91 19.64
C PRO A 22 5.88 1.88 20.71
N THR A 23 6.80 2.36 21.55
CA THR A 23 6.49 3.40 22.53
C THR A 23 6.23 4.73 21.83
N LYS A 24 5.22 5.46 22.31
CA LYS A 24 4.85 6.77 21.77
C LYS A 24 5.90 7.81 22.17
N THR A 25 6.54 8.41 21.17
CA THR A 25 7.42 9.57 21.37
C THR A 25 6.63 10.77 21.88
N LEU A 26 7.31 11.74 22.51
CA LEU A 26 6.66 12.99 22.95
C LEU A 26 5.96 13.69 21.78
N ARG A 27 6.58 13.72 20.59
CA ARG A 27 6.00 14.29 19.37
C ARG A 27 4.67 13.62 19.00
N GLU A 28 4.60 12.30 19.01
CA GLU A 28 3.39 11.52 18.66
C GLU A 28 2.25 11.63 19.68
N ARG A 29 2.51 12.24 20.85
CA ARG A 29 1.46 12.57 21.82
C ARG A 29 0.73 13.87 21.46
N PHE A 30 1.38 14.77 20.72
CA PHE A 30 0.85 16.11 20.39
C PHE A 30 0.63 16.35 18.89
N LEU A 31 1.36 15.65 18.02
CA LEU A 31 1.27 15.76 16.56
C LEU A 31 0.76 14.47 15.91
N HIS A 32 0.59 14.53 14.59
CA HIS A 32 0.08 13.44 13.76
C HIS A 32 0.89 12.15 13.91
N ARG A 33 0.16 11.05 14.05
CA ARG A 33 0.71 9.70 14.20
C ARG A 33 -0.06 8.70 13.36
N LEU A 34 0.59 7.61 13.01
CA LEU A 34 -0.04 6.45 12.39
C LEU A 34 -0.63 5.53 13.47
N PRO A 35 -1.71 4.80 13.18
CA PRO A 35 -2.25 3.77 14.08
C PRO A 35 -1.22 2.65 14.29
N HIS A 36 -1.31 1.95 15.42
CA HIS A 36 -0.57 0.69 15.58
C HIS A 36 -1.19 -0.38 14.71
N TYR A 37 -0.36 -1.33 14.29
CA TYR A 37 -0.85 -2.53 13.62
C TYR A 37 -1.53 -3.48 14.60
N THR A 38 -2.55 -4.19 14.13
CA THR A 38 -3.42 -5.02 14.99
C THR A 38 -3.11 -6.51 14.95
N GLY A 39 -2.35 -6.97 13.95
CA GLY A 39 -1.95 -8.36 13.83
C GLY A 39 -0.95 -8.84 14.89
N PRO A 40 -0.71 -10.16 14.95
CA PRO A 40 0.07 -10.78 16.02
C PRO A 40 1.59 -10.58 15.93
N TYR A 41 2.09 -10.13 14.78
CA TYR A 41 3.52 -9.88 14.57
C TYR A 41 3.86 -8.40 14.78
N SER A 42 5.02 -8.14 15.40
CA SER A 42 5.67 -6.85 15.22
C SER A 42 6.07 -6.66 13.76
N VAL A 43 6.24 -5.44 13.28
CA VAL A 43 6.55 -5.20 11.86
C VAL A 43 7.98 -4.72 11.69
N GLY A 44 8.75 -5.48 10.92
CA GLY A 44 10.06 -5.09 10.41
C GLY A 44 9.94 -4.32 9.10
N TYR A 45 10.96 -3.52 8.79
CA TYR A 45 11.04 -2.78 7.54
C TYR A 45 12.49 -2.65 7.05
N MET A 46 12.71 -2.81 5.74
CA MET A 46 14.01 -2.52 5.11
C MET A 46 13.87 -1.82 3.74
N ASP A 47 14.89 -1.05 3.36
CA ASP A 47 14.98 -0.38 2.06
C ASP A 47 16.07 -1.05 1.20
N ILE A 48 15.71 -1.48 -0.02
CA ILE A 48 16.64 -2.05 -0.98
C ILE A 48 16.54 -1.26 -2.29
N GLU A 49 17.66 -0.69 -2.75
CA GLU A 49 17.80 -0.14 -4.09
C GLU A 49 18.92 -0.87 -4.80
N VAL A 50 18.65 -1.53 -5.92
CA VAL A 50 19.69 -2.21 -6.70
C VAL A 50 19.65 -1.74 -8.15
N PRO A 51 20.77 -1.78 -8.88
CA PRO A 51 20.79 -1.58 -10.32
C PRO A 51 19.84 -2.57 -11.01
N ALA A 52 19.10 -2.09 -12.01
CA ALA A 52 18.31 -2.96 -12.86
C ALA A 52 19.23 -3.87 -13.69
N ARG A 53 18.80 -5.09 -13.99
CA ARG A 53 19.61 -6.01 -14.82
C ARG A 53 19.85 -5.51 -16.24
N ASN A 54 18.92 -4.71 -16.75
CA ASN A 54 18.99 -4.10 -18.07
C ASN A 54 18.63 -2.60 -17.98
N PRO A 55 19.57 -1.73 -17.58
CA PRO A 55 19.33 -0.29 -17.48
C PRO A 55 19.08 0.34 -18.86
N ARG A 56 17.92 0.95 -19.08
CA ARG A 56 17.53 1.49 -20.39
C ARG A 56 16.33 2.44 -20.33
N PRO A 57 16.14 3.28 -21.36
CA PRO A 57 14.85 3.90 -21.63
C PRO A 57 13.72 2.88 -21.74
N ILE A 58 12.54 3.27 -21.25
CA ILE A 58 11.32 2.47 -21.34
C ILE A 58 10.27 3.30 -22.07
N SER A 59 9.46 2.65 -22.92
CA SER A 59 8.64 3.28 -23.95
C SER A 59 9.42 4.05 -25.03
N THR A 60 8.73 4.40 -26.11
CA THR A 60 9.26 5.26 -27.18
C THR A 60 9.07 6.75 -26.91
N LEU A 61 8.53 7.12 -25.73
CA LEU A 61 8.18 8.49 -25.40
C LEU A 61 9.42 9.39 -25.25
N LYS A 62 9.49 10.43 -26.07
CA LYS A 62 10.58 11.42 -26.07
C LYS A 62 10.06 12.84 -25.86
N ARG A 63 10.85 13.67 -25.17
CA ARG A 63 10.68 15.12 -25.10
C ARG A 63 12.02 15.78 -25.46
N ASN A 64 12.00 16.70 -26.42
CA ASN A 64 13.20 17.37 -26.94
C ASN A 64 14.28 16.37 -27.42
N GLY A 65 13.86 15.32 -28.14
CA GLY A 65 14.75 14.28 -28.67
C GLY A 65 15.25 13.24 -27.67
N LYS A 66 15.07 13.47 -26.35
CA LYS A 66 15.54 12.58 -25.29
C LYS A 66 14.40 11.74 -24.68
N PRO A 67 14.68 10.52 -24.18
CA PRO A 67 13.70 9.71 -23.46
C PRO A 67 13.06 10.44 -22.27
N VAL A 68 11.79 10.15 -21.99
CA VAL A 68 11.08 10.69 -20.81
C VAL A 68 11.21 9.76 -19.62
N LEU A 69 11.16 8.44 -19.85
CA LEU A 69 11.15 7.41 -18.82
C LEU A 69 12.35 6.47 -19.03
N ARG A 70 13.03 6.15 -17.93
CA ARG A 70 14.22 5.29 -17.94
C ARG A 70 14.28 4.51 -16.62
N MET A 71 14.61 3.23 -16.73
CA MET A 71 14.79 2.33 -15.59
C MET A 71 16.28 2.06 -15.39
N ASP A 72 16.82 2.49 -14.26
CA ASP A 72 18.25 2.31 -13.91
C ASP A 72 18.45 1.52 -12.64
N THR A 73 17.59 1.78 -11.67
CA THR A 73 17.53 1.04 -10.41
C THR A 73 16.09 0.73 -10.09
N VAL A 74 15.88 -0.31 -9.31
CA VAL A 74 14.61 -0.60 -8.66
C VAL A 74 14.74 -0.31 -7.17
N LEU A 75 13.77 0.41 -6.58
CA LEU A 75 13.71 0.66 -5.14
C LEU A 75 12.45 0.05 -4.54
N LEU A 76 12.66 -0.79 -3.54
CA LEU A 76 11.64 -1.50 -2.77
C LEU A 76 11.78 -1.16 -1.28
N GLY A 77 10.64 -0.94 -0.63
CA GLY A 77 10.48 -0.95 0.82
C GLY A 77 9.76 -2.23 1.23
N ILE A 78 10.41 -3.09 1.99
CA ILE A 78 9.83 -4.39 2.38
C ILE A 78 9.34 -4.28 3.81
N TYR A 79 8.02 -4.41 4.01
CA TYR A 79 7.37 -4.60 5.31
C TYR A 79 7.23 -6.11 5.54
N TYR A 80 7.58 -6.58 6.73
CA TYR A 80 7.57 -8.03 7.00
C TYR A 80 7.25 -8.35 8.46
N PRO A 81 6.80 -9.59 8.75
CA PRO A 81 6.58 -10.06 10.10
C PRO A 81 7.92 -10.10 10.84
N GLY A 82 8.05 -9.30 11.89
CA GLY A 82 9.25 -9.19 12.71
C GLY A 82 9.09 -9.83 14.09
N ASP A 83 10.18 -10.33 14.64
CA ASP A 83 10.27 -10.77 16.04
C ASP A 83 11.06 -9.76 16.86
N LEU A 84 10.41 -9.16 17.85
CA LEU A 84 11.02 -8.21 18.78
C LEU A 84 10.89 -8.65 20.24
N ARG A 85 10.49 -9.90 20.51
CA ARG A 85 10.20 -10.38 21.86
C ARG A 85 11.48 -10.41 22.72
N LYS A 86 12.61 -10.77 22.12
CA LYS A 86 13.92 -10.77 22.81
C LYS A 86 14.34 -9.37 23.22
N GLU A 87 14.20 -8.40 22.32
CA GLU A 87 14.55 -7.00 22.52
C GLU A 87 13.63 -6.38 23.57
N ALA A 88 12.33 -6.65 23.50
CA ALA A 88 11.35 -6.16 24.47
C ALA A 88 11.62 -6.65 25.90
N ASN A 89 12.07 -7.90 26.05
CA ASN A 89 12.38 -8.51 27.35
C ASN A 89 13.80 -8.18 27.86
N SER A 90 14.62 -7.49 27.06
CA SER A 90 15.96 -7.07 27.48
C SER A 90 15.90 -5.92 28.50
N LYS A 91 16.95 -5.75 29.32
CA LYS A 91 17.04 -4.64 30.30
C LYS A 91 16.96 -3.25 29.64
N ASP A 92 17.39 -3.14 28.39
CA ASP A 92 17.36 -1.92 27.60
C ASP A 92 16.04 -1.72 26.84
N GLY A 93 15.19 -2.75 26.82
CA GLY A 93 13.96 -2.79 26.03
C GLY A 93 14.21 -2.44 24.56
N LEU A 94 13.33 -1.61 23.99
CA LEU A 94 13.43 -1.17 22.60
C LEU A 94 14.39 0.00 22.36
N LYS A 95 15.22 0.40 23.34
CA LYS A 95 16.06 1.62 23.22
C LYS A 95 17.10 1.56 22.09
N GLY A 96 17.48 0.36 21.63
CA GLY A 96 18.37 0.16 20.47
C GLY A 96 17.66 0.04 19.12
N MET A 97 16.33 -0.05 19.11
CA MET A 97 15.56 -0.30 17.89
C MET A 97 15.17 1.00 17.20
N HIS A 98 15.46 1.10 15.89
CA HIS A 98 15.21 2.32 15.12
C HIS A 98 13.89 2.25 14.33
N ARG A 99 12.94 3.13 14.64
CA ARG A 99 11.72 3.28 13.83
C ARG A 99 11.97 4.03 12.53
N VAL A 100 11.33 3.56 11.48
CA VAL A 100 11.37 4.16 10.14
C VAL A 100 10.63 5.50 10.13
N ASP A 101 11.12 6.45 9.36
CA ASP A 101 10.42 7.72 9.15
C ASP A 101 9.39 7.57 8.04
N TRP A 102 8.23 8.18 8.20
CA TRP A 102 7.17 8.17 7.20
C TRP A 102 7.56 8.93 5.92
N MET A 103 8.18 10.11 6.05
CA MET A 103 8.59 10.90 4.89
C MET A 103 9.90 10.35 4.28
N PRO A 104 9.93 10.00 2.97
CA PRO A 104 11.16 9.62 2.27
C PRO A 104 12.28 10.66 2.42
N ARG A 105 13.53 10.18 2.54
CA ARG A 105 14.71 11.05 2.59
C ARG A 105 15.18 11.44 1.17
N PRO A 106 15.76 12.64 0.99
CA PRO A 106 15.82 13.75 1.93
C PRO A 106 14.46 14.45 2.09
N ARG A 107 14.01 14.62 3.33
CA ARG A 107 12.61 14.96 3.64
C ARG A 107 12.15 16.31 3.09
N LEU A 108 13.01 17.33 3.15
CA LEU A 108 12.71 18.64 2.58
C LEU A 108 12.64 18.60 1.06
N ALA A 109 13.48 17.79 0.41
CA ALA A 109 13.39 17.58 -1.03
C ALA A 109 12.07 16.88 -1.38
N THR A 110 11.67 15.85 -0.64
CA THR A 110 10.39 15.17 -0.85
C THR A 110 9.19 16.11 -0.63
N ALA A 111 9.24 16.98 0.39
CA ALA A 111 8.21 18.00 0.62
C ALA A 111 8.07 18.99 -0.56
N LYS A 112 9.17 19.40 -1.18
CA LYS A 112 9.15 20.19 -2.42
C LYS A 112 8.56 19.41 -3.60
N GLY A 113 8.80 18.10 -3.66
CA GLY A 113 8.15 17.20 -4.61
C GLY A 113 6.63 17.24 -4.50
N TYR A 114 6.09 17.19 -3.27
CA TYR A 114 4.65 17.36 -3.04
C TYR A 114 4.13 18.72 -3.48
N ALA A 115 4.88 19.80 -3.24
CA ALA A 115 4.50 21.13 -3.69
C ALA A 115 4.41 21.21 -5.22
N LYS A 116 5.38 20.61 -5.93
CA LYS A 116 5.38 20.51 -7.39
C LYS A 116 4.21 19.66 -7.90
N PHE A 117 3.95 18.50 -7.29
CA PHE A 117 2.82 17.64 -7.63
C PHE A 117 1.48 18.37 -7.47
N LEU A 118 1.29 19.09 -6.36
CA LEU A 118 0.09 19.88 -6.09
C LEU A 118 0.02 21.20 -6.88
N ASN A 119 1.08 21.54 -7.63
CA ASN A 119 1.23 22.79 -8.36
C ASN A 119 1.02 24.06 -7.48
N ILE A 120 1.59 24.05 -6.28
CA ILE A 120 1.53 25.16 -5.31
C ILE A 120 2.93 25.55 -4.81
N PRO A 121 3.13 26.77 -4.25
CA PRO A 121 4.45 27.21 -3.80
C PRO A 121 5.09 26.27 -2.76
N GLU A 122 6.41 26.07 -2.88
CA GLU A 122 7.18 25.13 -2.04
C GLU A 122 7.16 25.46 -0.54
N MET A 123 7.29 26.75 -0.20
CA MET A 123 7.50 27.20 1.18
C MET A 123 6.31 26.90 2.10
N PRO A 124 5.05 27.23 1.74
CA PRO A 124 3.88 26.87 2.55
C PRO A 124 3.74 25.36 2.78
N VAL A 125 3.90 24.55 1.72
CA VAL A 125 3.79 23.08 1.82
C VAL A 125 4.88 22.51 2.72
N THR A 126 6.12 22.95 2.50
CA THR A 126 7.26 22.48 3.28
C THR A 126 7.13 22.89 4.75
N GLY A 127 6.72 24.12 5.02
CA GLY A 127 6.44 24.61 6.37
C GLY A 127 5.34 23.80 7.07
N TYR A 128 4.23 23.57 6.37
CA TYR A 128 3.12 22.77 6.90
C TYR A 128 3.55 21.34 7.21
N LEU A 129 4.22 20.65 6.28
CA LEU A 129 4.71 19.29 6.50
C LEU A 129 5.75 19.23 7.63
N ALA A 130 6.67 20.21 7.72
CA ALA A 130 7.66 20.29 8.80
C ALA A 130 7.01 20.37 10.18
N CYS A 131 6.00 21.22 10.32
CA CYS A 131 5.22 21.41 11.55
C CYS A 131 4.31 20.21 11.88
N THR A 132 3.99 19.36 10.90
CA THR A 132 3.04 18.26 11.05
C THR A 132 3.73 16.88 10.96
N THR A 133 3.91 16.35 9.76
CA THR A 133 4.19 14.92 9.50
C THR A 133 5.62 14.59 9.06
N LEU A 134 6.47 15.59 8.80
CA LEU A 134 7.80 15.38 8.22
C LEU A 134 8.69 14.47 9.08
N PHE A 135 8.49 14.43 10.40
CA PHE A 135 9.23 13.55 11.32
C PHE A 135 8.37 12.44 11.93
N THR A 136 7.17 12.20 11.39
CA THR A 136 6.31 11.12 11.84
C THR A 136 7.01 9.78 11.60
N LYS A 137 6.85 8.87 12.56
CA LYS A 137 7.47 7.54 12.55
C LYS A 137 6.44 6.50 12.15
N LEU A 138 6.88 5.52 11.38
CA LEU A 138 6.10 4.32 11.12
C LEU A 138 5.99 3.47 12.39
N PRO A 139 4.90 2.72 12.60
CA PRO A 139 4.84 1.67 13.63
C PRO A 139 5.70 0.44 13.29
N ALA A 140 6.74 0.60 12.47
CA ALA A 140 7.62 -0.45 11.98
C ALA A 140 9.09 -0.16 12.35
N PHE A 141 9.85 -1.23 12.58
CA PHE A 141 11.23 -1.18 13.04
C PHE A 141 12.20 -1.53 11.91
N ARG A 142 13.23 -0.71 11.74
CA ARG A 142 14.24 -0.90 10.72
C ARG A 142 15.07 -2.14 11.02
N ASN A 143 15.20 -3.01 10.02
CA ASN A 143 16.05 -4.20 10.06
C ASN A 143 15.80 -5.10 11.28
N ALA A 144 14.54 -5.22 11.72
CA ALA A 144 14.16 -6.17 12.74
C ALA A 144 14.40 -7.62 12.27
N LYS A 145 14.63 -8.55 13.19
CA LYS A 145 14.75 -9.97 12.84
C LYS A 145 13.42 -10.47 12.25
N LEU A 146 13.50 -11.27 11.19
CA LEU A 146 12.32 -11.91 10.58
C LEU A 146 11.68 -12.87 11.59
N ALA A 147 10.36 -12.92 11.64
CA ALA A 147 9.64 -13.82 12.53
C ALA A 147 9.97 -15.30 12.21
N SER A 148 10.36 -16.04 13.24
CA SER A 148 10.71 -17.47 13.15
C SER A 148 9.67 -18.39 13.79
N TYR A 149 8.49 -17.84 14.13
CA TYR A 149 7.44 -18.51 14.89
C TYR A 149 6.06 -18.29 14.26
N TRP A 150 5.16 -19.22 14.57
CA TRP A 150 3.72 -19.04 14.36
C TRP A 150 3.09 -18.41 15.60
N PRO A 151 2.02 -17.61 15.50
CA PRO A 151 1.45 -16.90 16.64
C PRO A 151 0.96 -17.85 17.73
N ASP A 152 1.10 -17.47 19.00
CA ASP A 152 0.76 -18.33 20.14
C ASP A 152 -0.74 -18.69 20.20
N THR A 153 -1.59 -17.81 19.69
CA THR A 153 -3.04 -18.04 19.59
C THR A 153 -3.34 -19.25 18.71
N LEU A 154 -2.67 -19.37 17.56
CA LEU A 154 -2.75 -20.53 16.68
C LEU A 154 -2.22 -21.80 17.37
N LEU A 155 -1.11 -21.69 18.11
CA LEU A 155 -0.55 -22.82 18.85
C LEU A 155 -1.46 -23.31 19.97
N GLN A 156 -2.40 -22.50 20.42
CA GLN A 156 -3.37 -22.83 21.47
C GLN A 156 -4.74 -23.22 20.90
N GLU A 157 -4.97 -23.08 19.59
CA GLU A 157 -6.23 -23.47 18.98
C GLU A 157 -6.49 -24.99 19.13
N PRO A 158 -7.69 -25.38 19.58
CA PRO A 158 -8.10 -26.79 19.60
C PRO A 158 -8.44 -27.25 18.18
N GLY A 159 -8.04 -28.48 17.84
CA GLY A 159 -8.36 -29.10 16.56
C GLY A 159 -7.14 -29.27 15.62
N PRO A 160 -7.39 -29.77 14.39
CA PRO A 160 -6.34 -30.24 13.49
C PRO A 160 -5.33 -29.15 13.07
N GLU A 161 -5.76 -27.89 13.03
CA GLU A 161 -4.91 -26.76 12.62
C GLU A 161 -3.91 -26.38 13.71
N GLY A 162 -4.37 -26.21 14.96
CA GLY A 162 -3.48 -25.99 16.11
C GLY A 162 -2.58 -27.19 16.39
N GLU A 163 -3.05 -28.43 16.18
CA GLU A 163 -2.20 -29.64 16.30
C GLU A 163 -1.07 -29.65 15.25
N ARG A 164 -1.38 -29.32 14.00
CA ARG A 164 -0.38 -29.19 12.93
C ARG A 164 0.58 -28.04 13.20
N ALA A 165 0.11 -26.91 13.75
CA ALA A 165 0.96 -25.78 14.12
C ALA A 165 1.99 -26.18 15.19
N ARG A 166 1.54 -26.86 16.26
CA ARG A 166 2.41 -27.42 17.31
C ARG A 166 3.45 -28.39 16.75
N GLN A 167 3.02 -29.35 15.91
CA GLN A 167 3.93 -30.32 15.27
C GLN A 167 4.97 -29.68 14.34
N ASN A 168 4.61 -28.62 13.61
CA ASN A 168 5.56 -27.92 12.73
C ASN A 168 6.49 -26.97 13.47
N GLN A 169 6.17 -26.59 14.71
CA GLN A 169 7.05 -25.80 15.56
C GLN A 169 8.13 -26.67 16.22
N ASP A 170 7.81 -27.92 16.54
CA ASP A 170 8.74 -28.90 17.11
C ASP A 170 9.75 -29.44 16.09
N GLY A 171 9.41 -29.45 14.80
CA GLY A 171 10.37 -29.63 13.72
C GLY A 171 11.05 -28.29 13.42
N HIS A 172 12.37 -28.24 13.28
CA HIS A 172 13.16 -27.01 13.01
C HIS A 172 12.82 -26.25 11.69
N LYS A 173 11.61 -26.35 11.13
CA LYS A 173 11.16 -25.66 9.91
C LYS A 173 10.57 -24.30 10.24
N ARG A 174 11.26 -23.25 9.78
CA ARG A 174 10.83 -21.85 9.89
C ARG A 174 9.54 -21.58 9.09
N PRO A 175 8.71 -20.60 9.50
CA PRO A 175 7.54 -20.19 8.76
C PRO A 175 7.91 -19.65 7.37
N LYS A 176 7.01 -19.88 6.41
CA LYS A 176 7.01 -19.23 5.10
C LYS A 176 5.85 -18.26 5.02
N PHE A 177 6.07 -17.12 4.38
CA PHE A 177 5.09 -16.04 4.32
C PHE A 177 4.63 -15.78 2.87
N PRO A 178 3.32 -15.56 2.65
CA PRO A 178 2.80 -15.06 1.38
C PRO A 178 3.36 -13.67 1.07
N VAL A 179 3.52 -13.37 -0.22
CA VAL A 179 4.08 -12.10 -0.68
C VAL A 179 3.02 -11.25 -1.38
N ILE A 180 3.03 -9.95 -1.07
CA ILE A 180 2.24 -8.93 -1.77
C ILE A 180 3.18 -7.87 -2.32
N ILE A 181 3.15 -7.61 -3.63
CA ILE A 181 3.85 -6.45 -4.22
C ILE A 181 2.87 -5.28 -4.27
N PHE A 182 3.23 -4.15 -3.65
CA PHE A 182 2.36 -2.97 -3.54
C PHE A 182 2.81 -1.84 -4.47
N SER A 183 1.91 -1.33 -5.31
CA SER A 183 2.11 -0.19 -6.23
C SER A 183 1.34 1.06 -5.78
N HIS A 184 2.06 2.19 -5.65
CA HIS A 184 1.45 3.46 -5.20
C HIS A 184 0.71 4.22 -6.32
N GLY A 185 -0.26 5.05 -5.92
CA GLY A 185 -0.92 6.03 -6.80
C GLY A 185 -0.06 7.25 -7.16
N LEU A 186 -0.60 8.19 -7.95
CA LEU A 186 0.05 9.46 -8.28
C LEU A 186 0.35 10.27 -7.01
N GLY A 187 1.51 10.94 -6.98
CA GLY A 187 2.00 11.66 -5.79
C GLY A 187 2.36 10.74 -4.60
N GLY A 188 2.16 9.43 -4.74
CA GLY A 188 2.47 8.45 -3.71
C GLY A 188 3.97 8.16 -3.58
N SER A 189 4.29 7.33 -2.59
CA SER A 189 5.60 6.72 -2.41
C SER A 189 5.47 5.37 -1.72
N ARG A 190 6.56 4.60 -1.67
CA ARG A 190 6.63 3.32 -0.91
C ARG A 190 6.28 3.47 0.58
N LEU A 191 6.31 4.69 1.12
CA LEU A 191 6.05 4.97 2.55
C LEU A 191 4.67 5.62 2.80
N CYS A 192 3.88 5.93 1.77
CA CYS A 192 2.58 6.60 1.92
C CYS A 192 1.38 5.67 2.15
N TYR A 193 1.64 4.37 2.22
CA TYR A 193 0.67 3.30 2.42
C TYR A 193 1.09 2.41 3.59
N SER A 194 1.89 2.95 4.50
CA SER A 194 2.50 2.20 5.60
C SER A 194 1.49 1.66 6.59
N ALA A 195 0.31 2.28 6.71
CA ALA A 195 -0.81 1.71 7.42
C ALA A 195 -1.19 0.37 6.76
N ILE A 196 -1.47 0.35 5.44
CA ILE A 196 -1.93 -0.87 4.73
C ILE A 196 -0.84 -1.92 4.71
N CYS A 197 0.35 -1.56 4.22
CA CYS A 197 1.45 -2.50 4.05
C CYS A 197 1.90 -3.08 5.39
N GLY A 198 1.95 -2.27 6.44
CA GLY A 198 2.33 -2.75 7.76
C GLY A 198 1.24 -3.55 8.46
N GLU A 199 -0.04 -3.25 8.23
CA GLU A 199 -1.15 -4.05 8.77
C GLU A 199 -1.11 -5.47 8.19
N LEU A 200 -1.00 -5.58 6.86
CA LEU A 200 -0.84 -6.87 6.18
C LEU A 200 0.41 -7.60 6.69
N ALA A 201 1.53 -6.89 6.88
CA ALA A 201 2.73 -7.49 7.46
C ALA A 201 2.55 -7.99 8.89
N SER A 202 1.77 -7.28 9.71
CA SER A 202 1.45 -7.72 11.08
C SER A 202 0.60 -8.99 11.11
N PHE A 203 -0.12 -9.30 10.03
CA PHE A 203 -0.90 -10.53 9.85
C PHE A 203 -0.10 -11.68 9.21
N GLY A 204 1.18 -11.49 8.90
CA GLY A 204 2.02 -12.56 8.37
C GLY A 204 2.29 -12.49 6.86
N PHE A 205 2.13 -11.32 6.23
CA PHE A 205 2.50 -11.13 4.81
C PHE A 205 3.84 -10.43 4.68
N ILE A 206 4.64 -10.78 3.68
CA ILE A 206 5.76 -9.94 3.25
C ILE A 206 5.23 -8.98 2.18
N VAL A 207 5.23 -7.68 2.46
CA VAL A 207 4.71 -6.65 1.56
C VAL A 207 5.85 -5.84 0.98
N VAL A 208 6.05 -5.94 -0.35
CA VAL A 208 7.09 -5.25 -1.11
C VAL A 208 6.49 -3.99 -1.73
N ALA A 209 6.63 -2.85 -1.05
CA ALA A 209 6.14 -1.56 -1.53
C ALA A 209 7.14 -0.92 -2.51
N MET A 210 6.68 -0.69 -3.74
CA MET A 210 7.48 -0.10 -4.81
C MET A 210 7.65 1.41 -4.64
N GLU A 211 8.81 1.95 -5.04
CA GLU A 211 8.99 3.39 -5.30
C GLU A 211 9.26 3.60 -6.79
N HIS A 212 8.21 3.89 -7.55
CA HIS A 212 8.29 3.98 -9.00
C HIS A 212 9.14 5.17 -9.47
N ARG A 213 9.96 4.95 -10.50
CA ARG A 213 10.86 5.92 -11.16
C ARG A 213 10.25 6.56 -12.39
N ASP A 214 8.95 6.36 -12.61
CA ASP A 214 8.18 6.79 -13.77
C ASP A 214 7.75 8.27 -13.72
N GLY A 215 8.13 9.00 -12.66
CA GLY A 215 7.66 10.37 -12.43
C GLY A 215 6.18 10.46 -12.10
N SER A 216 5.57 9.38 -11.60
CA SER A 216 4.22 9.39 -11.03
C SER A 216 4.22 9.73 -9.54
N GLY A 217 5.29 9.44 -8.81
CA GLY A 217 5.47 9.82 -7.41
C GLY A 217 5.75 11.31 -7.24
N ALA A 218 5.59 11.82 -6.02
CA ALA A 218 5.84 13.24 -5.74
C ALA A 218 7.30 13.64 -6.05
N ARG A 219 8.25 12.80 -5.62
CA ARG A 219 9.67 12.88 -5.95
C ARG A 219 10.36 11.58 -5.55
N THR A 220 11.28 11.12 -6.38
CA THR A 220 12.22 10.06 -6.03
C THR A 220 13.67 10.40 -6.42
N HIS A 221 14.62 9.74 -5.78
CA HIS A 221 16.05 9.90 -6.02
C HIS A 221 16.63 8.56 -6.45
N VAL A 222 17.29 8.55 -7.60
CA VAL A 222 17.94 7.37 -8.17
C VAL A 222 19.43 7.45 -7.89
N SER A 223 19.92 6.58 -7.02
CA SER A 223 21.36 6.49 -6.76
C SER A 223 22.02 5.73 -7.91
N LEU A 224 23.14 6.20 -8.42
CA LEU A 224 23.90 5.48 -9.44
C LEU A 224 25.09 4.73 -8.80
N PRO A 225 25.43 3.54 -9.32
CA PRO A 225 26.73 2.91 -9.06
C PRO A 225 27.90 3.84 -9.41
N GLU A 226 29.06 3.62 -8.79
CA GLU A 226 30.26 4.48 -8.95
C GLU A 226 30.90 4.37 -10.33
N ASP A 227 30.66 3.26 -11.03
CA ASP A 227 31.17 2.92 -12.35
C ASP A 227 30.34 3.49 -13.51
N ILE A 228 29.17 4.06 -13.23
CA ILE A 228 28.33 4.69 -14.26
C ILE A 228 28.73 6.16 -14.42
N ASP A 229 29.10 6.56 -15.64
CA ASP A 229 29.26 7.96 -15.98
C ASP A 229 27.88 8.65 -16.03
N PRO A 230 27.60 9.64 -15.16
CA PRO A 230 26.33 10.35 -15.18
C PRO A 230 26.03 11.04 -16.52
N ALA A 231 27.05 11.35 -17.34
CA ALA A 231 26.87 11.92 -18.66
C ALA A 231 26.18 10.97 -19.65
N GLU A 232 26.24 9.65 -19.43
CA GLU A 232 25.57 8.63 -20.24
C GLU A 232 24.05 8.53 -19.94
N ILE A 233 23.58 9.17 -18.87
CA ILE A 233 22.17 9.18 -18.48
C ILE A 233 21.40 10.17 -19.37
N GLU A 234 20.96 9.70 -20.53
CA GLU A 234 20.10 10.50 -21.42
C GLU A 234 18.63 10.46 -20.96
N SER A 235 18.20 11.53 -20.28
CA SER A 235 16.78 11.74 -19.95
C SER A 235 16.40 13.22 -20.04
N SER A 236 15.16 13.48 -20.48
CA SER A 236 14.56 14.81 -20.55
C SER A 236 13.99 15.30 -19.21
N THR A 237 13.84 14.40 -18.23
CA THR A 237 13.16 14.66 -16.96
C THR A 237 14.06 14.46 -15.74
N ALA A 238 15.15 13.71 -15.88
CA ALA A 238 16.13 13.51 -14.83
C ALA A 238 17.02 14.74 -14.65
N LYS A 239 17.10 15.25 -13.42
CA LYS A 239 18.12 16.25 -13.05
C LYS A 239 19.29 15.53 -12.38
N ILE A 240 20.43 15.50 -13.07
CA ILE A 240 21.66 14.85 -12.59
C ILE A 240 22.36 15.75 -11.58
N TYR A 241 22.89 15.15 -10.52
CA TYR A 241 23.70 15.82 -9.50
C TYR A 241 25.02 15.05 -9.33
N THR A 242 26.13 15.71 -9.62
CA THR A 242 27.49 15.16 -9.43
C THR A 242 28.20 15.85 -8.26
N ASN A 243 29.34 15.30 -7.83
CA ASN A 243 30.14 15.88 -6.74
C ASN A 243 30.68 17.29 -7.06
N ASP A 244 30.77 17.66 -8.35
CA ASP A 244 31.28 18.95 -8.80
C ASP A 244 30.18 20.01 -9.04
N ASP A 245 28.91 19.59 -9.03
CA ASP A 245 27.75 20.47 -9.21
C ASP A 245 27.39 21.22 -7.92
N THR A 246 28.32 22.05 -7.41
CA THR A 246 27.92 23.27 -6.71
C THR A 246 27.39 24.26 -7.75
N GLY A 247 26.14 24.06 -8.18
CA GLY A 247 25.50 24.86 -9.20
C GLY A 247 25.50 26.36 -8.87
N LYS A 248 26.03 27.16 -9.82
CA LYS A 248 25.58 28.52 -10.05
C LYS A 248 24.09 28.45 -10.38
N ASP A 249 23.22 28.94 -9.49
CA ASP A 249 21.85 29.26 -9.90
C ASP A 249 21.89 30.36 -10.97
N ALA A 250 20.95 30.28 -11.92
CA ALA A 250 20.65 31.29 -12.93
C ALA A 250 20.05 32.58 -12.31
N GLY A 251 20.80 33.18 -11.39
CA GLY A 251 20.38 34.26 -10.52
C GLY A 251 21.43 34.65 -9.49
N GLY A 252 22.70 34.78 -9.90
CA GLY A 252 23.66 35.72 -9.31
C GLY A 252 23.95 35.70 -7.79
N LYS A 253 23.60 34.66 -7.01
CA LYS A 253 23.99 34.57 -5.59
C LYS A 253 24.61 33.21 -5.27
N LYS A 254 25.91 33.24 -4.93
CA LYS A 254 26.64 32.10 -4.35
C LYS A 254 26.08 31.78 -2.97
N VAL A 255 25.13 30.84 -2.88
CA VAL A 255 24.83 30.17 -1.61
C VAL A 255 25.94 29.14 -1.41
N ARG A 256 26.83 29.41 -0.46
CA ARG A 256 27.96 28.56 -0.11
C ARG A 256 27.45 27.32 0.65
N GLY A 257 26.80 26.40 -0.07
CA GLY A 257 26.47 25.08 0.42
C GLY A 257 27.75 24.27 0.58
N ARG A 258 28.06 23.85 1.80
CA ARG A 258 29.21 23.02 2.14
C ARG A 258 29.02 21.64 1.49
N GLY A 259 29.48 21.47 0.24
CA GLY A 259 29.48 20.19 -0.46
C GLY A 259 30.18 19.14 0.39
N LYS A 260 29.46 18.08 0.74
CA LYS A 260 30.06 16.93 1.42
C LYS A 260 30.80 16.13 0.37
N LYS A 261 32.14 16.17 0.38
CA LYS A 261 32.98 15.16 -0.29
C LYS A 261 32.41 13.76 0.02
N GLY A 262 32.13 12.95 -1.00
CA GLY A 262 31.76 11.54 -0.86
C GLY A 262 30.27 11.19 -0.98
N VAL A 263 29.50 11.86 -1.85
CA VAL A 263 28.16 11.39 -2.25
C VAL A 263 28.25 10.81 -3.66
N ASN A 264 27.76 9.58 -3.85
CA ASN A 264 27.76 8.97 -5.18
C ASN A 264 26.81 9.72 -6.12
N PRO A 265 27.08 9.76 -7.44
CA PRO A 265 26.23 10.44 -8.39
C PRO A 265 24.78 9.93 -8.31
N TYR A 266 23.84 10.84 -8.52
CA TYR A 266 22.42 10.51 -8.49
C TYR A 266 21.64 11.44 -9.40
N TYR A 267 20.42 11.04 -9.74
CA TYR A 267 19.48 11.95 -10.39
C TYR A 267 18.12 11.97 -9.68
N VAL A 268 17.42 13.08 -9.85
CA VAL A 268 16.09 13.31 -9.27
C VAL A 268 15.04 13.12 -10.34
N VAL A 269 14.02 12.33 -10.02
CA VAL A 269 12.79 12.22 -10.81
C VAL A 269 11.67 12.85 -10.01
N ASP A 270 11.16 13.97 -10.53
CA ASP A 270 9.99 14.65 -10.00
C ASP A 270 8.72 14.12 -10.67
N TYR A 271 7.56 14.49 -10.12
CA TYR A 271 6.30 14.35 -10.83
C TYR A 271 6.36 14.96 -12.24
N ILE A 272 6.02 14.15 -13.24
CA ILE A 272 5.96 14.53 -14.66
C ILE A 272 4.52 14.92 -14.97
N LEU A 273 4.32 16.21 -15.24
CA LEU A 273 3.07 16.69 -15.81
C LEU A 273 2.97 16.27 -17.29
N PRO A 274 1.79 15.83 -17.74
CA PRO A 274 1.49 15.70 -19.16
C PRO A 274 1.80 16.99 -19.91
N LYS A 275 2.28 16.85 -21.14
CA LYS A 275 2.64 18.01 -21.96
C LYS A 275 1.32 18.65 -22.43
N ASP A 276 1.16 19.95 -22.20
CA ASP A 276 -0.03 20.72 -22.60
C ASP A 276 -1.37 20.25 -21.97
N ASN A 277 -1.31 19.32 -20.99
CA ASN A 277 -2.47 18.75 -20.29
C ASN A 277 -2.23 18.55 -18.77
N ALA A 278 -1.89 19.64 -18.06
CA ALA A 278 -1.54 19.55 -16.62
C ALA A 278 -2.69 19.09 -15.70
N GLN A 279 -3.94 19.07 -16.19
CA GLN A 279 -5.14 18.69 -15.43
C GLN A 279 -5.69 17.31 -15.85
N ASP A 280 -4.86 16.43 -16.41
CA ASP A 280 -5.28 15.10 -16.91
C ASP A 280 -5.93 14.17 -15.88
N THR A 281 -5.84 14.50 -14.59
CA THR A 281 -6.47 13.77 -13.48
C THR A 281 -7.85 14.32 -13.10
N SER A 282 -8.28 15.45 -13.67
CA SER A 282 -9.56 16.09 -13.37
C SER A 282 -10.71 15.45 -14.15
N PRO A 283 -11.83 15.08 -13.50
CA PRO A 283 -13.03 14.60 -14.19
C PRO A 283 -13.60 15.58 -15.23
N HIS A 284 -13.35 16.88 -15.05
CA HIS A 284 -13.88 17.95 -15.90
C HIS A 284 -12.90 18.42 -16.97
N ASN A 285 -11.77 17.72 -17.13
CA ASN A 285 -10.78 18.12 -18.10
C ASN A 285 -11.25 17.80 -19.53
N PRO A 286 -11.46 18.79 -20.42
CA PRO A 286 -11.95 18.54 -21.77
C PRO A 286 -10.98 17.73 -22.64
N GLN A 287 -9.68 17.75 -22.31
CA GLN A 287 -8.67 16.94 -23.00
C GLN A 287 -8.63 15.48 -22.52
N GLY A 288 -9.33 15.15 -21.43
CA GLY A 288 -9.30 13.83 -20.81
C GLY A 288 -7.91 13.45 -20.26
N VAL A 289 -7.70 12.15 -20.08
CA VAL A 289 -6.44 11.59 -19.57
C VAL A 289 -5.38 11.54 -20.67
N ASP A 290 -4.13 11.89 -20.37
CA ASP A 290 -3.01 11.66 -21.29
C ASP A 290 -2.63 10.17 -21.31
N HIS A 291 -3.33 9.40 -22.14
CA HIS A 291 -3.10 7.97 -22.26
C HIS A 291 -1.71 7.61 -22.79
N VAL A 292 -1.02 8.52 -23.50
CA VAL A 292 0.33 8.26 -24.01
C VAL A 292 1.32 8.24 -22.86
N LEU A 293 1.32 9.28 -22.02
CA LEU A 293 2.18 9.33 -20.83
C LEU A 293 1.79 8.24 -19.84
N ARG A 294 0.50 8.08 -19.53
CA ARG A 294 0.06 7.13 -18.49
C ARG A 294 0.31 5.68 -18.87
N SER A 295 0.15 5.31 -20.14
CA SER A 295 0.48 3.94 -20.59
C SER A 295 1.99 3.68 -20.52
N ALA A 296 2.82 4.64 -20.95
CA ALA A 296 4.27 4.53 -20.87
C ALA A 296 4.78 4.43 -19.41
N GLN A 297 4.13 5.14 -18.49
CA GLN A 297 4.41 5.02 -17.06
C GLN A 297 4.05 3.63 -16.53
N ILE A 298 2.89 3.07 -16.90
CA ILE A 298 2.51 1.71 -16.49
C ILE A 298 3.49 0.66 -17.04
N GLU A 299 3.96 0.79 -18.29
CA GLU A 299 5.00 -0.07 -18.86
C GLU A 299 6.26 -0.08 -17.97
N LEU A 300 6.75 1.10 -17.55
CA LEU A 300 7.88 1.19 -16.62
C LEU A 300 7.57 0.48 -15.29
N ARG A 301 6.38 0.70 -14.73
CA ARG A 301 5.98 0.09 -13.46
C ARG A 301 5.94 -1.43 -13.53
N GLN A 302 5.49 -2.02 -14.65
CA GLN A 302 5.49 -3.46 -14.86
C GLN A 302 6.92 -4.01 -14.87
N GLU A 303 7.84 -3.34 -15.57
CA GLU A 303 9.25 -3.73 -15.62
C GLU A 303 9.94 -3.58 -14.25
N GLU A 304 9.64 -2.53 -13.50
CA GLU A 304 10.14 -2.35 -12.13
C GLU A 304 9.64 -3.46 -11.19
N ILE A 305 8.40 -3.91 -11.35
CA ILE A 305 7.82 -5.00 -10.55
C ILE A 305 8.46 -6.35 -10.90
N LYS A 306 8.75 -6.60 -12.19
CA LYS A 306 9.51 -7.79 -12.63
C LYS A 306 10.92 -7.80 -12.05
N GLU A 307 11.60 -6.65 -12.02
CA GLU A 307 12.91 -6.52 -11.37
C GLU A 307 12.82 -6.71 -9.85
N ALA A 308 11.80 -6.15 -9.18
CA ALA A 308 11.60 -6.37 -7.75
C ALA A 308 11.33 -7.84 -7.41
N TYR A 309 10.52 -8.53 -8.22
CA TYR A 309 10.28 -9.97 -8.09
C TYR A 309 11.59 -10.77 -8.23
N HIS A 310 12.46 -10.38 -9.16
CA HIS A 310 13.79 -10.97 -9.28
C HIS A 310 14.64 -10.75 -8.01
N VAL A 311 14.65 -9.54 -7.45
CA VAL A 311 15.42 -9.24 -6.23
C VAL A 311 14.95 -10.07 -5.04
N ILE A 312 13.64 -10.18 -4.80
CA ILE A 312 13.13 -11.02 -3.70
C ILE A 312 13.36 -12.51 -3.98
N SER A 313 13.43 -12.93 -5.25
CA SER A 313 13.82 -14.30 -5.62
C SER A 313 15.27 -14.60 -5.24
N LEU A 314 16.20 -13.67 -5.47
CA LEU A 314 17.59 -13.81 -5.01
C LEU A 314 17.67 -13.95 -3.48
N ILE A 315 16.91 -13.12 -2.75
CA ILE A 315 16.84 -13.20 -1.28
C ILE A 315 16.32 -14.57 -0.84
N ASN A 316 15.21 -15.03 -1.42
CA ASN A 316 14.60 -16.33 -1.08
C ASN A 316 15.52 -17.52 -1.39
N ASN A 317 16.37 -17.40 -2.42
CA ASN A 317 17.31 -18.43 -2.84
C ASN A 317 18.63 -18.42 -2.04
N GLY A 318 18.71 -17.64 -0.95
CA GLY A 318 19.89 -17.56 -0.09
C GLY A 318 20.98 -16.59 -0.57
N GLN A 319 20.68 -15.76 -1.58
CA GLN A 319 21.61 -14.76 -2.12
C GLN A 319 21.37 -13.36 -1.53
N GLY A 320 20.73 -13.26 -0.36
CA GLY A 320 20.46 -11.99 0.32
C GLY A 320 21.73 -11.18 0.64
N GLY A 321 22.84 -11.85 0.93
CA GLY A 321 24.14 -11.19 1.12
C GLY A 321 24.65 -10.47 -0.15
N GLU A 322 24.41 -11.05 -1.34
CA GLU A 322 24.78 -10.42 -2.61
C GLU A 322 23.88 -9.21 -2.90
N VAL A 323 22.57 -9.34 -2.65
CA VAL A 323 21.63 -8.21 -2.71
C VAL A 323 22.07 -7.08 -1.77
N ALA A 324 22.55 -7.41 -0.57
CA ALA A 324 23.05 -6.42 0.37
C ALA A 324 24.31 -5.69 -0.12
N LYS A 325 25.21 -6.39 -0.83
CA LYS A 325 26.41 -5.78 -1.45
C LYS A 325 26.03 -4.82 -2.58
N MET A 326 25.07 -5.21 -3.42
CA MET A 326 24.53 -4.39 -4.52
C MET A 326 23.70 -3.20 -4.04
N ASN A 327 23.19 -3.26 -2.79
CA ASN A 327 22.28 -2.23 -2.29
C ASN A 327 22.92 -0.83 -2.28
N LEU A 328 22.27 0.09 -2.97
CA LEU A 328 22.62 1.50 -3.05
C LEU A 328 21.98 2.32 -1.91
N ARG A 329 21.04 1.76 -1.13
CA ARG A 329 20.47 2.43 0.08
C ARG A 329 21.40 2.33 1.29
N LYS A 330 22.68 2.68 1.12
CA LYS A 330 23.73 2.67 2.15
C LYS A 330 24.31 4.07 2.43
N ARG A 331 25.04 4.19 3.54
CA ARG A 331 25.71 5.44 3.96
C ARG A 331 26.58 5.98 2.81
N GLY A 332 26.43 7.27 2.50
CA GLY A 332 27.09 7.93 1.36
C GLY A 332 26.11 8.27 0.24
N ASN A 333 25.08 7.44 0.04
CA ASN A 333 24.12 7.62 -1.05
C ASN A 333 22.89 8.44 -0.64
N ILE A 334 22.26 9.08 -1.62
CA ILE A 334 21.15 9.99 -1.41
C ILE A 334 19.90 9.23 -0.91
N GLY A 335 19.23 9.82 0.07
CA GLY A 335 18.02 9.24 0.64
C GLY A 335 18.22 7.92 1.40
N SER A 336 19.46 7.51 1.67
CA SER A 336 19.78 6.33 2.48
C SER A 336 19.63 6.59 3.97
N SER A 337 19.33 5.52 4.72
CA SER A 337 19.56 5.52 6.16
C SER A 337 21.04 5.25 6.44
N SER A 338 21.56 5.71 7.58
CA SER A 338 22.92 5.38 8.00
C SER A 338 23.11 3.89 8.30
N MET A 339 22.01 3.17 8.58
CA MET A 339 22.02 1.74 8.87
C MET A 339 22.05 0.87 7.61
N GLY A 340 21.55 1.35 6.47
CA GLY A 340 21.34 0.50 5.29
C GLY A 340 20.64 -0.81 5.64
N LEU A 341 21.27 -1.93 5.31
CA LEU A 341 20.83 -3.30 5.65
C LEU A 341 21.65 -3.94 6.79
N THR A 342 22.43 -3.14 7.53
CA THR A 342 23.18 -3.63 8.70
C THR A 342 22.21 -4.20 9.74
N GLY A 343 22.51 -5.39 10.24
CA GLY A 343 21.70 -6.12 11.22
C GLY A 343 20.70 -7.13 10.64
N ILE A 344 20.54 -7.20 9.31
CA ILE A 344 19.72 -8.24 8.68
C ILE A 344 20.44 -9.59 8.72
N GLU A 345 19.79 -10.60 9.28
CA GLU A 345 20.23 -11.99 9.26
C GLU A 345 19.71 -12.68 7.98
N TRP A 346 20.49 -12.68 6.90
CA TRP A 346 20.03 -13.18 5.57
C TRP A 346 19.71 -14.68 5.53
N GLU A 347 20.26 -15.47 6.43
CA GLU A 347 19.93 -16.89 6.56
C GLU A 347 18.45 -17.11 6.94
N ASP A 348 17.87 -16.17 7.71
CA ASP A 348 16.45 -16.19 8.08
C ASP A 348 15.52 -15.98 6.89
N TRP A 349 16.02 -15.38 5.81
CA TRP A 349 15.24 -15.11 4.60
C TRP A 349 15.28 -16.23 3.56
N THR A 350 16.15 -17.23 3.74
CA THR A 350 16.27 -18.32 2.77
C THR A 350 15.04 -19.22 2.83
N GLY A 351 14.34 -19.33 1.70
CA GLY A 351 13.11 -20.12 1.57
C GLY A 351 11.93 -19.59 2.39
N SER A 352 11.96 -18.34 2.83
CA SER A 352 10.92 -17.74 3.69
C SER A 352 9.70 -17.19 2.93
N MET A 353 9.73 -17.18 1.58
CA MET A 353 8.67 -16.60 0.74
C MET A 353 8.01 -17.62 -0.19
N PHE A 354 6.69 -17.55 -0.32
CA PHE A 354 5.94 -18.25 -1.36
C PHE A 354 5.98 -17.47 -2.69
N LEU A 355 7.01 -17.69 -3.49
CA LEU A 355 7.23 -16.93 -4.73
C LEU A 355 6.50 -17.47 -5.96
N ASN A 356 5.95 -18.69 -5.92
CA ASN A 356 5.18 -19.24 -7.05
C ASN A 356 3.74 -18.71 -7.13
N THR A 357 3.27 -18.01 -6.09
CA THR A 357 1.90 -17.48 -5.99
C THR A 357 1.91 -16.16 -5.22
N VAL A 358 2.40 -15.12 -5.87
CA VAL A 358 2.46 -13.77 -5.30
C VAL A 358 1.19 -13.01 -5.65
N SER A 359 0.71 -12.16 -4.74
CA SER A 359 -0.35 -11.19 -5.05
C SER A 359 0.23 -9.83 -5.37
N VAL A 360 -0.46 -9.05 -6.20
CA VAL A 360 -0.16 -7.63 -6.39
C VAL A 360 -1.30 -6.80 -5.83
N MET A 361 -0.97 -5.69 -5.21
CA MET A 361 -1.94 -4.73 -4.68
C MET A 361 -1.56 -3.34 -5.17
N GLY A 362 -2.52 -2.50 -5.51
CA GLY A 362 -2.19 -1.13 -5.88
C GLY A 362 -3.32 -0.16 -5.71
N HIS A 363 -2.95 1.08 -5.37
CA HIS A 363 -3.91 2.16 -5.14
C HIS A 363 -3.94 3.17 -6.28
N SER A 364 -5.13 3.61 -6.70
CA SER A 364 -5.31 4.65 -7.73
C SER A 364 -4.60 4.26 -9.03
N PHE A 365 -3.56 4.99 -9.43
CA PHE A 365 -2.71 4.63 -10.57
C PHE A 365 -1.98 3.29 -10.40
N GLY A 366 -1.65 2.90 -9.16
CA GLY A 366 -1.17 1.54 -8.86
C GLY A 366 -2.23 0.47 -9.02
N GLY A 367 -3.51 0.82 -8.89
CA GLY A 367 -4.63 -0.05 -9.24
C GLY A 367 -4.69 -0.32 -10.75
N ALA A 368 -4.49 0.73 -11.57
CA ALA A 368 -4.34 0.58 -13.02
C ALA A 368 -3.14 -0.30 -13.40
N THR A 369 -2.01 -0.15 -12.70
CA THR A 369 -0.84 -1.05 -12.84
C THR A 369 -1.20 -2.50 -12.49
N THR A 370 -1.94 -2.71 -11.40
CA THR A 370 -2.39 -4.03 -10.95
C THR A 370 -3.25 -4.72 -12.01
N VAL A 371 -4.18 -4.00 -12.65
CA VAL A 371 -5.00 -4.53 -13.75
C VAL A 371 -4.12 -4.99 -14.92
N GLN A 372 -3.13 -4.18 -15.34
CA GLN A 372 -2.23 -4.57 -16.43
C GLN A 372 -1.37 -5.79 -16.09
N LEU A 373 -0.91 -5.93 -14.85
CA LEU A 373 -0.19 -7.13 -14.41
C LEU A 373 -1.09 -8.37 -14.46
N CYS A 374 -2.37 -8.24 -14.07
CA CYS A 374 -3.33 -9.35 -14.11
C CYS A 374 -3.79 -9.73 -15.52
N ARG A 375 -3.43 -8.94 -16.54
CA ARG A 375 -3.59 -9.26 -17.97
C ARG A 375 -2.34 -9.94 -18.57
N ASP A 376 -1.20 -9.88 -17.89
CA ASP A 376 0.05 -10.44 -18.40
C ASP A 376 0.18 -11.92 -18.03
N ASP A 377 -0.24 -12.79 -18.93
CA ASP A 377 -0.17 -14.25 -18.76
C ASP A 377 1.28 -14.79 -18.62
N SER A 378 2.29 -14.01 -19.03
CA SER A 378 3.69 -14.41 -18.85
C SER A 378 4.13 -14.39 -17.37
N LEU A 379 3.39 -13.69 -16.51
CA LEU A 379 3.61 -13.65 -15.07
C LEU A 379 3.00 -14.88 -14.39
N THR A 380 3.61 -16.04 -14.61
CA THR A 380 3.13 -17.32 -14.06
C THR A 380 3.17 -17.37 -12.53
N TRP A 381 4.03 -16.58 -11.90
CA TRP A 381 4.14 -16.43 -10.46
C TRP A 381 3.02 -15.57 -9.84
N LEU A 382 2.27 -14.82 -10.66
CA LEU A 382 1.20 -13.94 -10.19
C LEU A 382 -0.09 -14.73 -9.98
N ALA A 383 -0.58 -14.74 -8.75
CA ALA A 383 -1.80 -15.45 -8.34
C ALA A 383 -3.05 -14.58 -8.44
N SER A 384 -3.01 -13.33 -7.96
CA SER A 384 -4.20 -12.49 -7.82
C SER A 384 -3.88 -10.99 -7.70
N GLY A 385 -4.89 -10.14 -7.96
CA GLY A 385 -4.78 -8.67 -7.92
C GLY A 385 -5.77 -7.98 -6.96
N LEU A 386 -5.26 -7.10 -6.10
CA LEU A 386 -6.06 -6.27 -5.19
C LEU A 386 -6.01 -4.80 -5.65
N ILE A 387 -7.15 -4.29 -6.09
CA ILE A 387 -7.28 -2.99 -6.75
C ILE A 387 -7.95 -2.02 -5.79
N LEU A 388 -7.18 -1.07 -5.26
CA LEU A 388 -7.65 -0.09 -4.29
C LEU A 388 -7.98 1.23 -5.00
N ASP A 389 -9.27 1.52 -5.17
CA ASP A 389 -9.83 2.75 -5.73
C ASP A 389 -9.15 3.16 -7.05
N ALA A 390 -9.12 2.23 -8.02
CA ALA A 390 -8.38 2.38 -9.26
C ALA A 390 -8.79 3.62 -10.06
N TRP A 391 -7.77 4.31 -10.59
CA TRP A 391 -7.96 5.29 -11.64
C TRP A 391 -8.21 4.57 -12.98
N GLY A 392 -9.44 4.14 -13.18
CA GLY A 392 -9.90 3.38 -14.34
C GLY A 392 -9.63 4.09 -15.67
N GLN A 393 -9.79 5.41 -15.72
CA GLN A 393 -9.51 6.19 -16.94
C GLN A 393 -8.03 6.12 -17.38
N ALA A 394 -7.08 6.02 -16.45
CA ALA A 394 -5.67 5.83 -16.81
C ALA A 394 -5.29 4.37 -17.06
N THR A 395 -6.22 3.43 -16.88
CA THR A 395 -5.99 2.02 -17.18
C THR A 395 -6.09 1.82 -18.69
N PRO A 396 -5.02 1.37 -19.36
CA PRO A 396 -5.09 1.06 -20.78
C PRO A 396 -6.26 0.10 -21.04
N PRO A 397 -7.03 0.27 -22.13
CA PRO A 397 -8.14 -0.62 -22.43
C PRO A 397 -7.65 -2.06 -22.56
N GLY A 398 -8.53 -3.02 -22.25
CA GLY A 398 -8.29 -4.42 -22.60
C GLY A 398 -8.17 -4.57 -24.12
N GLY A 399 -7.52 -5.63 -24.57
CA GLY A 399 -7.52 -5.98 -25.99
C GLY A 399 -8.65 -6.95 -26.33
N ASP A 400 -9.00 -7.07 -27.61
CA ASP A 400 -10.02 -8.02 -28.10
C ASP A 400 -9.58 -9.49 -28.00
N LYS A 401 -8.31 -9.74 -27.65
CA LYS A 401 -7.74 -11.08 -27.52
C LYS A 401 -7.82 -11.57 -26.06
N PRO A 402 -8.09 -12.86 -25.82
CA PRO A 402 -8.06 -13.44 -24.48
C PRO A 402 -6.75 -13.19 -23.73
N SER A 403 -5.61 -13.16 -24.43
CA SER A 403 -4.28 -12.87 -23.88
C SER A 403 -4.10 -11.45 -23.32
N ASN A 404 -5.07 -10.56 -23.56
CA ASN A 404 -5.06 -9.17 -23.09
C ASN A 404 -6.24 -8.90 -22.14
N SER A 405 -6.92 -9.95 -21.69
CA SER A 405 -8.03 -9.91 -20.74
C SER A 405 -7.52 -10.18 -19.33
N VAL A 406 -8.23 -9.72 -18.30
CA VAL A 406 -7.84 -10.04 -16.92
C VAL A 406 -8.07 -11.54 -16.68
N GLY A 407 -6.98 -12.31 -16.55
CA GLY A 407 -7.04 -13.78 -16.39
C GLY A 407 -6.89 -14.27 -14.95
N LYS A 408 -6.55 -13.36 -14.03
CA LYS A 408 -6.30 -13.67 -12.61
C LYS A 408 -7.49 -13.25 -11.73
N PRO A 409 -7.75 -13.93 -10.61
CA PRO A 409 -8.68 -13.43 -9.60
C PRO A 409 -8.38 -11.99 -9.18
N ILE A 410 -9.42 -11.16 -9.09
CA ILE A 410 -9.30 -9.76 -8.66
C ILE A 410 -10.36 -9.34 -7.64
N ILE A 411 -10.00 -8.36 -6.82
CA ILE A 411 -10.94 -7.57 -6.02
C ILE A 411 -10.73 -6.07 -6.30
N ALA A 412 -11.80 -5.35 -6.61
CA ALA A 412 -11.83 -3.90 -6.69
C ALA A 412 -12.54 -3.32 -5.47
N ILE A 413 -11.80 -2.61 -4.61
CA ILE A 413 -12.30 -1.92 -3.42
C ILE A 413 -12.27 -0.42 -3.72
N SER A 414 -13.43 0.21 -3.88
CA SER A 414 -13.56 1.60 -4.31
C SER A 414 -14.06 2.52 -3.20
N SER A 415 -13.88 3.83 -3.39
CA SER A 415 -14.45 4.87 -2.53
C SER A 415 -15.69 5.53 -3.14
N GLU A 416 -16.67 5.88 -2.30
CA GLU A 416 -17.96 6.44 -2.77
C GLU A 416 -17.76 7.70 -3.61
N ALA A 417 -16.97 8.66 -3.13
CA ALA A 417 -16.77 9.92 -3.86
C ALA A 417 -16.15 9.70 -5.26
N PHE A 418 -15.30 8.67 -5.39
CA PHE A 418 -14.59 8.38 -6.64
C PHE A 418 -15.45 7.62 -7.64
N MET A 419 -16.36 6.75 -7.17
CA MET A 419 -17.28 5.99 -8.03
C MET A 419 -18.38 6.86 -8.67
N HIS A 420 -18.63 8.07 -8.15
CA HIS A 420 -19.52 9.02 -8.83
C HIS A 420 -18.91 9.66 -10.08
N TRP A 421 -17.61 9.47 -10.36
CA TRP A 421 -17.05 9.80 -11.66
C TRP A 421 -17.39 8.68 -12.65
N LYS A 422 -18.47 8.86 -13.42
CA LYS A 422 -19.05 7.81 -14.28
C LYS A 422 -18.04 7.20 -15.25
N ASP A 423 -17.27 8.02 -15.95
CA ASP A 423 -16.25 7.50 -16.89
C ASP A 423 -15.18 6.64 -16.20
N ASN A 424 -14.84 6.94 -14.95
CA ASN A 424 -13.92 6.13 -14.16
C ASN A 424 -14.59 4.83 -13.70
N TYR A 425 -15.81 4.94 -13.18
CA TYR A 425 -16.62 3.80 -12.75
C TYR A 425 -16.83 2.79 -13.89
N ASP A 426 -17.20 3.25 -15.08
CA ASP A 426 -17.43 2.39 -16.24
C ASP A 426 -16.17 1.64 -16.65
N ARG A 427 -14.98 2.25 -16.48
CA ARG A 427 -13.70 1.56 -16.69
C ARG A 427 -13.41 0.51 -15.64
N VAL A 428 -13.77 0.76 -14.38
CA VAL A 428 -13.67 -0.23 -13.30
C VAL A 428 -14.57 -1.43 -13.57
N VAL A 429 -15.83 -1.17 -13.91
CA VAL A 429 -16.79 -2.19 -14.34
C VAL A 429 -16.26 -2.98 -15.54
N SER A 430 -15.68 -2.30 -16.54
CA SER A 430 -15.13 -2.94 -17.74
C SER A 430 -14.09 -4.00 -17.42
N PHE A 431 -13.04 -3.69 -16.67
CA PHE A 431 -12.00 -4.69 -16.37
C PHE A 431 -12.48 -5.77 -15.38
N CYS A 432 -13.48 -5.48 -14.55
CA CYS A 432 -14.12 -6.49 -13.71
C CYS A 432 -14.94 -7.47 -14.55
N ASN A 433 -15.62 -6.98 -15.59
CA ASN A 433 -16.29 -7.83 -16.56
C ASN A 433 -15.30 -8.61 -17.45
N GLU A 434 -14.12 -8.07 -17.76
CA GLU A 434 -13.05 -8.85 -18.40
C GLU A 434 -12.65 -10.06 -17.55
N ALA A 435 -12.46 -9.87 -16.23
CA ALA A 435 -12.15 -10.96 -15.31
C ALA A 435 -13.27 -12.01 -15.24
N ARG A 436 -14.53 -11.57 -15.16
CA ARG A 436 -15.67 -12.48 -15.17
C ARG A 436 -15.79 -13.24 -16.50
N GLY A 437 -15.57 -12.55 -17.62
CA GLY A 437 -15.62 -13.12 -18.96
C GLY A 437 -14.53 -14.16 -19.23
N SER A 438 -13.38 -14.05 -18.56
CA SER A 438 -12.30 -15.06 -18.61
C SER A 438 -12.52 -16.24 -17.65
N GLY A 439 -13.57 -16.18 -16.80
CA GLY A 439 -13.83 -17.18 -15.77
C GLY A 439 -13.01 -17.02 -14.49
N ALA A 440 -12.32 -15.87 -14.33
CA ALA A 440 -11.64 -15.52 -13.08
C ALA A 440 -12.63 -15.06 -12.01
N LEU A 441 -12.28 -15.27 -10.73
CA LEU A 441 -13.08 -14.76 -9.62
C LEU A 441 -12.95 -13.24 -9.54
N CYS A 442 -14.07 -12.54 -9.39
CA CYS A 442 -14.09 -11.08 -9.37
C CYS A 442 -15.02 -10.57 -8.28
N TRP A 443 -14.46 -9.78 -7.37
CA TRP A 443 -15.22 -8.97 -6.43
C TRP A 443 -15.10 -7.50 -6.79
N MET A 444 -16.19 -6.75 -6.66
CA MET A 444 -16.19 -5.29 -6.79
C MET A 444 -17.08 -4.72 -5.70
N LEU A 445 -16.53 -3.84 -4.87
CA LEU A 445 -17.24 -3.24 -3.75
C LEU A 445 -16.85 -1.77 -3.54
N THR A 446 -17.74 -1.01 -2.93
CA THR A 446 -17.51 0.40 -2.56
C THR A 446 -17.69 0.60 -1.06
N ILE A 447 -16.74 1.27 -0.42
CA ILE A 447 -16.85 1.65 1.00
C ILE A 447 -17.71 2.91 1.10
N ALA A 448 -18.89 2.79 1.73
CA ALA A 448 -19.82 3.89 1.91
C ALA A 448 -19.22 5.00 2.78
N GLY A 449 -19.54 6.25 2.43
CA GLY A 449 -19.11 7.46 3.11
C GLY A 449 -17.63 7.81 2.93
N SER A 450 -16.92 7.13 2.04
CA SER A 450 -15.48 7.26 1.86
C SER A 450 -15.08 8.16 0.67
N THR A 451 -13.83 8.60 0.69
CA THR A 451 -13.23 9.47 -0.33
C THR A 451 -11.90 8.89 -0.78
N HIS A 452 -11.40 9.27 -1.96
CA HIS A 452 -10.21 8.66 -2.57
C HIS A 452 -9.00 8.48 -1.64
N LEU A 453 -8.69 9.49 -0.82
CA LEU A 453 -7.53 9.44 0.08
C LEU A 453 -7.66 8.49 1.27
N CYS A 454 -8.84 7.89 1.52
CA CYS A 454 -9.10 7.03 2.68
C CYS A 454 -8.20 5.78 2.74
N MET A 455 -7.66 5.34 1.59
CA MET A 455 -6.76 4.19 1.46
C MET A 455 -5.28 4.60 1.51
N THR A 456 -4.98 5.83 1.92
CA THR A 456 -3.61 6.34 2.06
C THR A 456 -3.33 6.75 3.51
N ASP A 457 -2.05 6.80 3.89
CA ASP A 457 -1.65 7.28 5.22
C ASP A 457 -2.10 8.72 5.49
N PHE A 458 -2.32 9.54 4.44
CA PHE A 458 -2.81 10.91 4.61
C PHE A 458 -4.14 10.95 5.36
N ALA A 459 -5.00 9.95 5.20
CA ALA A 459 -6.32 9.97 5.85
C ALA A 459 -6.23 9.79 7.37
N VAL A 460 -5.35 8.90 7.83
CA VAL A 460 -5.12 8.67 9.27
C VAL A 460 -4.17 9.71 9.88
N LEU A 461 -3.28 10.31 9.08
CA LEU A 461 -2.46 11.43 9.52
C LEU A 461 -3.30 12.70 9.66
N TYR A 462 -4.21 13.02 8.73
CA TYR A 462 -4.97 14.27 8.73
C TYR A 462 -6.49 14.05 8.87
N PRO A 463 -6.98 13.38 9.94
CA PRO A 463 -8.38 12.96 10.04
C PRO A 463 -9.36 14.14 10.15
N VAL A 464 -8.94 15.26 10.76
CA VAL A 464 -9.75 16.48 10.86
C VAL A 464 -9.93 17.13 9.48
N TRP A 465 -8.84 17.21 8.71
CA TRP A 465 -8.89 17.73 7.34
C TRP A 465 -9.73 16.81 6.44
N MET A 466 -9.59 15.49 6.56
CA MET A 466 -10.44 14.52 5.86
C MET A 466 -11.93 14.71 6.17
N SER A 467 -12.27 14.89 7.45
CA SER A 467 -13.67 15.04 7.83
C SER A 467 -14.24 16.40 7.42
N LEU A 468 -13.51 17.51 7.64
CA LEU A 468 -14.03 18.86 7.42
C LEU A 468 -13.94 19.30 5.96
N PHE A 469 -12.79 19.07 5.31
CA PHE A 469 -12.52 19.59 3.97
C PHE A 469 -12.91 18.59 2.87
N MET A 470 -12.46 17.34 2.99
CA MET A 470 -12.81 16.28 2.03
C MET A 470 -14.21 15.70 2.26
N LYS A 471 -14.89 16.09 3.35
CA LYS A 471 -16.24 15.64 3.71
C LYS A 471 -16.40 14.12 3.76
N SER A 472 -15.34 13.39 4.14
CA SER A 472 -15.43 11.96 4.44
C SER A 472 -16.39 11.74 5.60
N LEU A 473 -17.40 10.90 5.39
CA LEU A 473 -18.41 10.54 6.38
C LEU A 473 -17.97 9.35 7.23
N VAL A 474 -17.32 8.37 6.61
CA VAL A 474 -16.70 7.26 7.32
C VAL A 474 -15.44 7.74 8.05
N SER A 475 -15.16 7.16 9.22
CA SER A 475 -13.90 7.43 9.90
C SER A 475 -12.74 6.82 9.09
N PRO A 476 -11.61 7.53 8.93
CA PRO A 476 -10.44 6.98 8.22
C PRO A 476 -10.01 5.61 8.73
N SER A 477 -10.05 5.40 10.05
CA SER A 477 -9.71 4.11 10.68
C SER A 477 -10.69 2.99 10.31
N ARG A 478 -12.01 3.26 10.20
CA ARG A 478 -12.98 2.24 9.79
C ARG A 478 -12.88 1.93 8.29
N ALA A 479 -12.69 2.94 7.44
CA ALA A 479 -12.46 2.71 6.00
C ALA A 479 -11.21 1.86 5.76
N PHE A 480 -10.14 2.17 6.49
CA PHE A 480 -8.91 1.39 6.50
C PHE A 480 -9.16 -0.06 6.93
N TYR A 481 -9.86 -0.25 8.06
CA TYR A 481 -10.20 -1.58 8.57
C TYR A 481 -11.00 -2.40 7.55
N LEU A 482 -12.06 -1.82 6.96
CA LEU A 482 -12.87 -2.48 5.94
C LEU A 482 -12.04 -2.87 4.70
N THR A 483 -11.11 -2.00 4.29
CA THR A 483 -10.18 -2.28 3.19
C THR A 483 -9.30 -3.50 3.49
N ILE A 484 -8.75 -3.56 4.72
CA ILE A 484 -7.88 -4.66 5.15
C ILE A 484 -8.65 -5.96 5.27
N VAL A 485 -9.80 -5.97 5.96
CA VAL A 485 -10.59 -7.20 6.14
C VAL A 485 -11.07 -7.74 4.79
N ALA A 486 -11.57 -6.90 3.89
CA ALA A 486 -11.96 -7.34 2.55
C ALA A 486 -10.77 -7.90 1.76
N SER A 487 -9.59 -7.28 1.88
CA SER A 487 -8.35 -7.77 1.24
C SER A 487 -7.93 -9.13 1.80
N LEU A 488 -7.99 -9.32 3.11
CA LEU A 488 -7.63 -10.58 3.78
C LEU A 488 -8.61 -11.70 3.44
N GLU A 489 -9.92 -11.43 3.40
CA GLU A 489 -10.93 -12.39 2.96
C GLU A 489 -10.74 -12.80 1.50
N PHE A 490 -10.39 -11.85 0.62
CA PHE A 490 -10.07 -12.13 -0.77
C PHE A 490 -8.83 -13.02 -0.92
N LEU A 491 -7.75 -12.68 -0.20
CA LEU A 491 -6.50 -13.47 -0.20
C LEU A 491 -6.77 -14.88 0.33
N GLU A 492 -7.62 -15.02 1.34
CA GLU A 492 -8.03 -16.33 1.86
C GLU A 492 -8.77 -17.20 0.82
N ALA A 493 -9.59 -16.56 -0.02
CA ALA A 493 -10.36 -17.24 -1.06
C ALA A 493 -9.51 -17.63 -2.29
N THR A 494 -8.42 -16.92 -2.55
CA THR A 494 -7.66 -17.00 -3.82
C THR A 494 -6.24 -17.55 -3.69
N LEU A 495 -5.65 -17.53 -2.51
CA LEU A 495 -4.33 -18.14 -2.29
C LEU A 495 -4.43 -19.61 -1.89
N PRO A 496 -3.40 -20.43 -2.20
CA PRO A 496 -3.34 -21.82 -1.77
C PRO A 496 -3.55 -21.95 -0.26
N PRO A 497 -4.29 -22.97 0.21
CA PRO A 497 -4.58 -23.15 1.63
C PRO A 497 -3.35 -23.26 2.53
N GLU A 498 -2.19 -23.63 2.01
CA GLU A 498 -0.94 -23.62 2.79
C GLU A 498 -0.47 -22.22 3.20
N GLN A 499 -0.85 -21.18 2.45
CA GLN A 499 -0.43 -19.79 2.67
C GLN A 499 -1.41 -19.02 3.53
N THR A 500 -2.67 -19.46 3.52
CA THR A 500 -3.77 -18.91 4.31
C THR A 500 -4.14 -19.84 5.46
N LYS A 501 -3.34 -20.91 5.67
CA LYS A 501 -3.53 -21.97 6.66
C LYS A 501 -3.70 -21.46 8.08
N PHE A 502 -3.07 -20.35 8.38
CA PHE A 502 -2.95 -19.80 9.71
C PHE A 502 -3.64 -18.45 9.72
N ARG A 503 -4.95 -18.46 9.90
CA ARG A 503 -5.75 -17.24 9.89
C ARG A 503 -5.42 -16.44 11.16
N THR A 504 -4.64 -15.38 11.01
CA THR A 504 -4.25 -14.49 12.11
C THR A 504 -5.19 -13.29 12.29
N TRP A 505 -6.25 -13.23 11.48
CA TRP A 505 -7.23 -12.16 11.43
C TRP A 505 -8.66 -12.68 11.64
N SER A 506 -9.56 -11.80 12.04
CA SER A 506 -11.00 -12.09 12.07
C SER A 506 -11.60 -12.07 10.66
N ASN A 507 -12.47 -13.02 10.36
CA ASN A 507 -13.28 -13.01 9.13
C ASN A 507 -14.67 -12.45 9.48
N GLU A 508 -15.00 -11.28 8.94
CA GLU A 508 -16.29 -10.61 9.15
C GLU A 508 -17.34 -11.02 8.10
N ARG A 509 -16.93 -11.84 7.12
CA ARG A 509 -17.72 -12.29 5.96
C ARG A 509 -18.19 -11.11 5.11
N LEU A 510 -17.38 -10.07 4.98
CA LEU A 510 -17.68 -8.89 4.17
C LEU A 510 -17.94 -9.26 2.71
N LEU A 511 -17.18 -10.22 2.17
CA LEU A 511 -17.34 -10.69 0.80
C LEU A 511 -18.58 -11.58 0.59
N CYS A 512 -19.24 -12.02 1.67
CA CYS A 512 -20.46 -12.82 1.65
C CYS A 512 -21.73 -12.00 1.98
N THR A 513 -21.62 -10.68 2.06
CA THR A 513 -22.71 -9.82 2.58
C THR A 513 -23.90 -9.65 1.63
N ARG A 514 -23.79 -10.02 0.35
CA ARG A 514 -24.87 -9.89 -0.62
C ARG A 514 -24.74 -10.84 -1.80
N ASP A 515 -25.88 -11.31 -2.30
CA ASP A 515 -25.97 -12.07 -3.54
C ASP A 515 -25.54 -11.20 -4.75
N PRO A 516 -25.00 -11.82 -5.82
CA PRO A 516 -24.59 -11.10 -7.02
C PRO A 516 -25.75 -10.26 -7.60
N VAL A 517 -25.50 -8.99 -7.88
CA VAL A 517 -26.49 -8.09 -8.50
C VAL A 517 -26.35 -8.17 -10.03
N SER A 518 -27.47 -8.12 -10.76
CA SER A 518 -27.48 -8.19 -12.22
C SER A 518 -26.87 -6.95 -12.89
N ASP A 519 -27.12 -5.78 -12.31
CA ASP A 519 -26.59 -4.49 -12.76
C ASP A 519 -25.71 -3.88 -11.65
N PRO A 520 -24.42 -3.60 -11.89
CA PRO A 520 -23.55 -3.00 -10.89
C PRO A 520 -23.99 -1.58 -10.48
N ASP A 521 -24.72 -0.85 -11.33
CA ASP A 521 -25.22 0.50 -11.03
C ASP A 521 -26.30 0.47 -9.92
N GLU A 522 -27.04 -0.63 -9.74
CA GLU A 522 -28.08 -0.78 -8.69
C GLU A 522 -27.51 -0.65 -7.27
N ALA A 523 -26.23 -0.97 -7.07
CA ALA A 523 -25.58 -0.86 -5.77
C ALA A 523 -25.08 0.57 -5.47
N LEU A 524 -24.96 1.44 -6.49
CA LEU A 524 -24.46 2.80 -6.32
C LEU A 524 -25.58 3.72 -5.79
N LYS A 525 -25.43 4.23 -4.57
CA LYS A 525 -26.42 5.13 -3.96
C LYS A 525 -26.09 6.59 -4.24
N SER A 526 -27.12 7.42 -4.38
CA SER A 526 -26.97 8.86 -4.64
C SER A 526 -27.06 9.76 -3.40
N ASP A 527 -27.25 9.18 -2.20
CA ASP A 527 -27.58 9.93 -0.97
C ASP A 527 -26.54 11.00 -0.61
N HIS A 528 -25.25 10.71 -0.84
CA HIS A 528 -24.14 11.63 -0.58
C HIS A 528 -23.36 11.99 -1.85
N ALA A 529 -23.97 11.78 -3.02
CA ALA A 529 -23.36 12.05 -4.31
C ALA A 529 -22.80 13.49 -4.34
N PRO A 530 -21.55 13.66 -4.82
CA PRO A 530 -20.90 14.96 -4.91
C PRO A 530 -21.70 15.91 -5.81
N ASP A 531 -21.64 17.21 -5.52
CA ASP A 531 -22.00 18.20 -6.53
C ASP A 531 -21.00 18.10 -7.71
N ASP A 532 -21.43 18.39 -8.93
CA ASP A 532 -20.64 18.27 -10.18
C ASP A 532 -19.18 18.74 -10.02
N LYS A 533 -18.97 20.01 -9.61
CA LYS A 533 -17.65 20.61 -9.33
C LYS A 533 -16.73 19.85 -8.34
N TRP A 534 -17.26 18.89 -7.59
CA TRP A 534 -16.56 18.12 -6.55
C TRP A 534 -16.56 16.61 -6.79
N VAL A 535 -17.01 16.16 -7.96
CA VAL A 535 -16.92 14.75 -8.41
C VAL A 535 -15.49 14.24 -8.21
N ALA A 536 -15.36 12.99 -7.75
CA ALA A 536 -14.09 12.34 -7.40
C ALA A 536 -13.33 12.94 -6.19
N VAL A 537 -13.77 14.06 -5.62
CA VAL A 537 -13.01 14.80 -4.60
C VAL A 537 -13.67 14.74 -3.23
N ARG A 538 -14.95 15.14 -3.09
CA ARG A 538 -15.61 15.21 -1.78
C ARG A 538 -17.10 14.90 -1.83
N LEU A 539 -17.61 14.27 -0.79
CA LEU A 539 -19.03 13.93 -0.67
C LEU A 539 -19.90 15.15 -0.34
N LYS A 540 -21.20 15.03 -0.60
CA LYS A 540 -22.23 15.98 -0.16
C LYS A 540 -22.81 15.53 1.17
N ILE A 541 -22.87 16.44 2.16
CA ILE A 541 -23.48 16.17 3.46
C ILE A 541 -24.72 17.05 3.60
N PRO A 542 -25.93 16.48 3.44
CA PRO A 542 -27.17 17.19 3.72
C PRO A 542 -27.21 17.65 5.18
N ASN A 543 -27.66 18.90 5.42
CA ASN A 543 -27.80 19.49 6.76
C ASN A 543 -26.54 19.34 7.63
N GLU A 544 -25.38 19.64 7.03
CA GLU A 544 -24.03 19.36 7.56
C GLU A 544 -23.83 19.74 9.03
N PHE A 545 -24.26 20.94 9.44
CA PHE A 545 -24.16 21.38 10.83
C PHE A 545 -24.88 20.43 11.79
N SER A 546 -26.13 20.07 11.50
CA SER A 546 -26.93 19.17 12.34
C SER A 546 -26.35 17.75 12.38
N THR A 547 -25.87 17.23 11.24
CA THR A 547 -25.30 15.89 11.12
C THR A 547 -24.00 15.77 11.92
N ARG A 548 -23.14 16.79 11.83
CA ARG A 548 -21.88 16.85 12.60
C ARG A 548 -22.16 17.03 14.10
N MET A 549 -23.11 17.88 14.49
CA MET A 549 -23.49 18.05 15.89
C MET A 549 -24.03 16.75 16.49
N LYS A 550 -24.89 16.01 15.78
CA LYS A 550 -25.35 14.68 16.20
C LYS A 550 -24.19 13.68 16.37
N SER A 551 -23.19 13.73 15.50
CA SER A 551 -21.99 12.90 15.60
C SER A 551 -21.14 13.24 16.83
N ILE A 552 -20.92 14.54 17.09
CA ILE A 552 -20.20 15.03 18.28
C ILE A 552 -20.93 14.63 19.55
N TRP A 553 -22.25 14.86 19.62
CA TRP A 553 -23.07 14.44 20.76
C TRP A 553 -22.99 12.93 21.01
N ARG A 554 -23.01 12.10 19.96
CA ARG A 554 -22.79 10.65 20.08
C ARG A 554 -21.41 10.30 20.64
N LYS A 555 -20.35 10.99 20.18
CA LYS A 555 -18.98 10.79 20.70
C LYS A 555 -18.86 11.20 22.17
N ILE A 556 -19.43 12.33 22.56
CA ILE A 556 -19.44 12.80 23.95
C ILE A 556 -20.21 11.81 24.83
N ARG A 557 -21.40 11.38 24.40
CA ARG A 557 -22.20 10.37 25.10
C ARG A 557 -21.42 9.06 25.29
N ARG A 558 -20.69 8.60 24.26
CA ARG A 558 -19.81 7.42 24.36
C ARG A 558 -18.66 7.66 25.34
N ALA A 559 -17.96 8.79 25.25
CA ALA A 559 -16.87 9.12 26.17
C ALA A 559 -17.33 9.14 27.64
N ILE A 560 -18.52 9.68 27.91
CA ILE A 560 -19.14 9.66 29.24
C ILE A 560 -19.46 8.21 29.66
N LEU A 561 -20.02 7.39 28.77
CA LEU A 561 -20.30 5.97 29.04
C LEU A 561 -19.02 5.16 29.31
N TYR A 562 -17.91 5.46 28.62
CA TYR A 562 -16.59 4.83 28.86
C TYR A 562 -15.97 5.24 30.20
N ILE A 563 -16.20 6.45 30.68
CA ILE A 563 -15.73 6.86 32.02
C ILE A 563 -16.49 6.10 33.13
N VAL A 564 -17.69 5.59 32.84
CA VAL A 564 -18.54 4.85 33.79
C VAL A 564 -18.30 3.33 33.75
N ARG A 565 -17.69 2.79 32.70
CA ARG A 565 -17.31 1.37 32.57
C ARG A 565 -15.81 1.27 32.31
N ASP A 566 -15.05 0.85 33.31
CA ASP A 566 -13.59 0.74 33.30
C ASP A 566 -13.09 -0.41 32.39
N ASP A 567 -13.34 -0.31 31.09
CA ASP A 567 -12.93 -1.32 30.09
C ASP A 567 -12.48 -0.62 28.80
N LEU A 568 -11.18 -0.74 28.50
CA LEU A 568 -10.47 -0.04 27.41
C LEU A 568 -10.50 -0.81 26.07
N SER A 569 -11.27 -1.89 25.97
CA SER A 569 -11.26 -2.82 24.82
C SER A 569 -12.05 -2.35 23.58
N ASP A 570 -12.83 -1.27 23.68
CA ASP A 570 -13.92 -0.99 22.73
C ASP A 570 -13.68 0.18 21.75
N THR A 571 -12.42 0.59 21.53
CA THR A 571 -12.08 1.66 20.57
C THR A 571 -12.26 1.27 19.09
N GLU A 572 -12.61 0.02 18.78
CA GLU A 572 -12.80 -0.50 17.42
C GLU A 572 -14.24 -0.86 17.04
N LYS A 573 -15.21 -0.76 17.97
CA LYS A 573 -16.62 -0.89 17.61
C LYS A 573 -17.13 0.38 16.91
N GLY A 574 -17.04 0.33 15.58
CA GLY A 574 -17.91 1.08 14.68
C GLY A 574 -19.38 0.95 15.11
N VAL A 575 -20.20 1.88 14.65
CA VAL A 575 -21.62 2.05 15.02
C VAL A 575 -22.37 0.71 15.06
N SER A 576 -22.71 0.22 16.25
CA SER A 576 -23.60 -0.93 16.48
C SER A 576 -25.07 -0.63 16.14
N ASP A 577 -25.32 0.21 15.14
CA ASP A 577 -26.64 0.56 14.60
C ASP A 577 -26.64 0.55 13.05
N CYS A 578 -25.53 0.20 12.38
CA CYS A 578 -25.48 0.04 10.93
C CYS A 578 -25.10 -1.42 10.60
N THR A 579 -25.93 -2.11 9.80
CA THR A 579 -25.61 -3.44 9.30
C THR A 579 -24.41 -3.38 8.34
N ALA A 580 -23.61 -4.44 8.22
CA ALA A 580 -22.47 -4.49 7.28
C ALA A 580 -22.87 -4.10 5.84
N SER A 581 -24.11 -4.39 5.45
CA SER A 581 -24.73 -3.99 4.17
C SER A 581 -24.95 -2.48 3.98
N GLN A 582 -24.80 -1.67 5.02
CA GLN A 582 -24.85 -0.21 4.95
C GLN A 582 -23.46 0.42 4.80
N GLU A 583 -22.40 -0.25 5.26
CA GLU A 583 -21.01 0.23 5.17
C GLU A 583 -20.32 -0.17 3.87
N ILE A 584 -20.76 -1.26 3.23
CA ILE A 584 -20.22 -1.77 1.97
C ILE A 584 -21.33 -1.89 0.93
N TRP A 585 -21.09 -1.36 -0.26
CA TRP A 585 -21.93 -1.59 -1.43
C TRP A 585 -21.24 -2.64 -2.30
N MET A 586 -21.78 -3.85 -2.32
CA MET A 586 -21.27 -4.93 -3.17
C MET A 586 -21.86 -4.80 -4.58
N HIS A 587 -21.01 -4.59 -5.59
CA HIS A 587 -21.38 -4.49 -7.00
C HIS A 587 -21.25 -5.85 -7.70
N PHE A 588 -20.11 -6.52 -7.51
CA PHE A 588 -19.87 -7.88 -8.04
C PHE A 588 -19.39 -8.81 -6.93
N SER A 589 -19.91 -10.03 -6.94
CA SER A 589 -19.45 -11.15 -6.13
C SER A 589 -19.56 -12.43 -6.98
N PRO A 590 -18.57 -13.33 -6.95
CA PRO A 590 -18.67 -14.63 -7.60
C PRO A 590 -19.67 -15.53 -6.86
N ALA A 591 -20.21 -16.54 -7.55
CA ALA A 591 -21.03 -17.54 -6.88
C ALA A 591 -20.19 -18.36 -5.90
N GLU A 592 -20.79 -18.79 -4.79
CA GLU A 592 -20.08 -19.61 -3.79
C GLU A 592 -19.52 -20.91 -4.41
N SER A 593 -20.23 -21.50 -5.36
CA SER A 593 -19.78 -22.68 -6.12
C SER A 593 -18.48 -22.42 -6.89
N ASP A 594 -18.31 -21.23 -7.46
CA ASP A 594 -17.12 -20.87 -8.23
C ASP A 594 -15.91 -20.68 -7.32
N VAL A 595 -16.13 -20.07 -6.14
CA VAL A 595 -15.11 -19.93 -5.10
C VAL A 595 -14.69 -21.31 -4.60
N GLN A 596 -15.64 -22.20 -4.31
CA GLN A 596 -15.35 -23.58 -3.88
C GLN A 596 -14.61 -24.37 -4.97
N ALA A 597 -15.01 -24.25 -6.24
CA ALA A 597 -14.34 -24.88 -7.36
C ALA A 597 -12.91 -24.38 -7.52
N HIS A 598 -12.68 -23.06 -7.37
CA HIS A 598 -11.36 -22.46 -7.39
C HIS A 598 -10.48 -22.99 -6.26
N ARG A 599 -10.98 -23.04 -5.01
CA ARG A 599 -10.25 -23.63 -3.88
C ARG A 599 -9.94 -25.11 -4.10
N GLY A 600 -10.86 -25.85 -4.71
CA GLY A 600 -10.64 -27.23 -5.11
C GLY A 600 -9.51 -27.41 -6.14
N ARG A 601 -9.30 -26.44 -7.03
CA ARG A 601 -8.15 -26.42 -7.96
C ARG A 601 -6.84 -26.13 -7.24
N LEU A 602 -6.83 -25.16 -6.32
CA LEU A 602 -5.65 -24.80 -5.52
C LEU A 602 -5.17 -25.93 -4.61
N LEU A 603 -6.07 -26.81 -4.17
CA LEU A 603 -5.71 -28.00 -3.38
C LEU A 603 -5.08 -29.14 -4.20
N LYS A 604 -5.30 -29.13 -5.53
CA LYS A 604 -4.79 -30.17 -6.45
C LYS A 604 -3.47 -29.78 -7.12
N ALA A 605 -3.22 -28.48 -7.25
CA ALA A 605 -1.96 -27.91 -7.73
C ALA A 605 -0.92 -27.93 -6.60
#